data_AF-A0A7X9J3Q3-F1
#
_entry.id   AF-A0A7X9J3Q3-F1
#
_cell.length_a   1.000
_cell.length_b   1.000
_cell.length_c   1.000
_cell.angle_alpha   90.00
_cell.angle_beta   90.00
_cell.angle_gamma   90.00
#
_symmetry.space_group_name_H-M   'P 1'
#
loop_
_entity.id
_entity.type
_entity.pdbx_description
1 polymer ?
#
loop_
_entity_poly.entity_id
_entity_poly.type
_entity_poly.pdbx_seq_one_letter_code
_entity_poly.pdbx_strand_id
1 'polypeptide(L)'
;MIMKLRPIFIILVFALLSCGARPTHAQGIAGNWIWTSGESSPRNAYAYFRKSFSISAVPESATIRVTADSRYILYVNGIEVRRGPSRSHTRYRTYDTIDAAAYF
;
A
#
# COMPACT_ATOMS: atom_id res chain seq x y z
N MET A 1 29.89 68.52 -5.46
CA MET A 1 29.38 67.81 -4.26
C MET A 1 28.59 66.59 -4.75
N ILE A 2 29.22 65.42 -4.80
CA ILE A 2 28.64 64.19 -5.39
C ILE A 2 28.12 63.31 -4.26
N MET A 3 26.82 63.03 -4.27
CA MET A 3 26.11 62.23 -3.27
C MET A 3 26.14 60.76 -3.71
N LYS A 4 26.82 59.88 -2.97
CA LYS A 4 26.83 58.42 -3.21
C LYS A 4 25.61 57.79 -2.54
N LEU A 5 24.62 57.37 -3.34
CA LEU A 5 23.53 56.48 -2.91
C LEU A 5 24.06 55.03 -2.82
N ARG A 6 23.81 54.32 -1.71
CA ARG A 6 24.13 52.89 -1.56
C ARG A 6 22.89 52.05 -1.92
N PRO A 7 23.00 50.99 -2.73
CA PRO A 7 21.86 50.14 -3.05
C PRO A 7 21.59 49.16 -1.89
N ILE A 8 20.36 49.18 -1.37
CA ILE A 8 19.82 48.17 -0.45
C ILE A 8 19.41 46.97 -1.30
N PHE A 9 20.12 45.85 -1.19
CA PHE A 9 19.68 44.58 -1.78
C PHE A 9 18.65 43.92 -0.86
N ILE A 10 17.41 43.87 -1.33
CA ILE A 10 16.28 43.17 -0.72
C ILE A 10 16.49 41.66 -0.93
N ILE A 11 16.61 40.88 0.14
CA ILE A 11 16.59 39.41 0.06
C ILE A 11 15.13 38.98 -0.04
N LEU A 12 14.74 38.48 -1.22
CA LEU A 12 13.43 37.87 -1.46
C LEU A 12 13.51 36.39 -1.03
N VAL A 13 13.03 36.07 0.17
CA VAL A 13 12.90 34.68 0.63
C VAL A 13 11.63 34.08 -0.01
N PHE A 14 11.81 33.18 -0.98
CA PHE A 14 10.71 32.41 -1.57
C PHE A 14 10.19 31.41 -0.54
N ALA A 15 8.96 31.63 -0.07
CA ALA A 15 8.21 30.66 0.71
C ALA A 15 7.68 29.55 -0.20
N LEU A 16 7.89 28.30 0.23
CA LEU A 16 6.89 27.23 0.38
C LEU A 16 7.63 25.89 0.48
N LEU A 17 8.13 25.59 1.67
CA LEU A 17 8.20 24.19 2.10
C LEU A 17 6.76 23.71 2.23
N SER A 18 6.22 23.16 1.14
CA SER A 18 5.11 22.22 1.23
C SER A 18 5.66 21.03 2.01
N CYS A 19 5.55 21.09 3.34
CA CYS A 19 5.66 19.93 4.20
C CYS A 19 4.76 18.87 3.56
N GLY A 20 5.37 17.81 3.04
CA GLY A 20 4.66 16.72 2.39
C GLY A 20 3.52 16.31 3.30
N ALA A 21 2.28 16.56 2.88
CA ALA A 21 1.11 16.10 3.57
C ALA A 21 1.20 14.57 3.60
N ARG A 22 1.71 14.02 4.70
CA ARG A 22 1.56 12.60 5.00
C ARG A 22 0.06 12.35 4.99
N PRO A 23 -0.47 11.41 4.21
CA PRO A 23 -1.89 11.09 4.27
C PRO A 23 -2.19 10.62 5.69
N THR A 24 -2.75 11.54 6.47
CA THR A 24 -3.24 11.32 7.82
C THR A 24 -4.67 10.90 7.66
N HIS A 25 -4.88 9.59 7.57
CA HIS A 25 -6.03 8.85 8.06
C HIS A 25 -5.72 7.38 7.81
N ALA A 26 -5.78 6.54 8.85
CA ALA A 26 -5.77 5.10 8.69
C ALA A 26 -7.01 4.73 7.87
N GLN A 27 -6.85 4.67 6.54
CA GLN A 27 -7.87 4.20 5.63
C GLN A 27 -8.30 2.82 6.14
N GLY A 28 -9.58 2.68 6.49
CA GLY A 28 -10.16 1.42 6.94
C GLY A 28 -9.86 0.32 5.93
N ILE A 29 -9.82 -0.94 6.38
CA ILE A 29 -9.60 -2.07 5.47
C ILE A 29 -10.83 -2.19 4.57
N ALA A 30 -10.70 -1.77 3.32
CA ALA A 30 -11.70 -1.96 2.27
C ALA A 30 -11.47 -3.32 1.58
N GLY A 31 -11.93 -4.40 2.22
CA GLY A 31 -11.82 -5.76 1.67
C GLY A 31 -12.96 -6.64 2.17
N ASN A 32 -13.38 -7.60 1.35
CA ASN A 32 -14.41 -8.59 1.69
C ASN A 32 -13.78 -9.98 1.78
N TRP A 33 -14.31 -10.81 2.68
CA TRP A 33 -14.02 -12.26 2.64
C TRP A 33 -14.63 -12.84 1.37
N ILE A 34 -13.82 -13.59 0.62
CA ILE A 34 -14.23 -14.28 -0.59
C ILE A 34 -13.84 -15.75 -0.49
N TRP A 35 -14.65 -16.61 -1.11
CA TRP A 35 -14.35 -18.02 -1.26
C TRP A 35 -14.95 -18.55 -2.56
N THR A 36 -14.66 -19.80 -2.89
CA THR A 36 -15.29 -20.49 -4.02
C THR A 36 -16.74 -20.87 -3.70
N SER A 37 -17.55 -21.07 -4.73
CA SER A 37 -18.88 -21.68 -4.56
C SER A 37 -18.76 -23.10 -3.98
N GLY A 38 -19.78 -23.52 -3.22
CA GLY A 38 -19.84 -24.87 -2.63
C GLY A 38 -19.71 -24.85 -1.11
N GLU A 39 -19.01 -25.82 -0.56
CA GLU A 39 -18.76 -25.92 0.88
C GLU A 39 -17.89 -24.73 1.36
N SER A 40 -18.28 -24.13 2.49
CA SER A 40 -17.61 -22.96 3.06
C SER A 40 -16.31 -23.28 3.80
N SER A 41 -16.12 -24.53 4.26
CA SER A 41 -14.91 -24.96 4.98
C SER A 41 -14.53 -26.40 4.62
N PRO A 42 -14.19 -26.67 3.35
CA PRO A 42 -13.80 -28.00 2.90
C PRO A 42 -12.48 -28.44 3.53
N ARG A 43 -12.36 -29.73 3.82
CA ARG A 43 -11.15 -30.33 4.40
C ARG A 43 -10.00 -30.32 3.40
N ASN A 44 -8.88 -29.68 3.75
CA ASN A 44 -7.64 -29.68 2.97
C ASN A 44 -7.82 -29.23 1.51
N ALA A 45 -8.53 -28.12 1.30
CA ALA A 45 -8.74 -27.55 -0.02
C ALA A 45 -7.75 -26.42 -0.35
N TYR A 46 -7.48 -26.25 -1.64
CA TYR A 46 -6.69 -25.17 -2.20
C TYR A 46 -7.54 -24.43 -3.25
N ALA A 47 -7.51 -23.11 -3.21
CA ALA A 47 -8.22 -22.26 -4.16
C ALA A 47 -7.30 -21.17 -4.70
N TYR A 48 -7.45 -20.85 -5.98
CA TYR A 48 -6.73 -19.77 -6.64
C TYR A 48 -7.67 -18.58 -6.85
N PHE A 49 -7.26 -17.41 -6.36
CA PHE A 49 -7.95 -16.16 -6.57
C PHE A 49 -7.11 -15.27 -7.48
N ARG A 50 -7.74 -14.68 -8.50
CA ARG A 50 -7.09 -13.76 -9.43
C ARG A 50 -7.95 -12.52 -9.61
N LYS A 51 -7.28 -11.38 -9.61
CA LYS A 51 -7.86 -10.10 -10.01
C LYS A 51 -6.86 -9.41 -10.92
N SER A 52 -7.36 -8.86 -12.03
CA SER A 52 -6.59 -8.07 -12.98
C SER A 52 -7.17 -6.67 -13.05
N PHE A 53 -6.31 -5.68 -13.21
CA PHE A 53 -6.65 -4.28 -13.39
C PHE A 53 -5.51 -3.60 -14.14
N SER A 54 -5.80 -2.46 -14.76
CA SER A 54 -4.80 -1.67 -15.50
C SER A 54 -4.41 -0.44 -14.70
N ILE A 55 -3.14 -0.08 -14.77
CA ILE A 55 -2.59 1.17 -14.22
C ILE A 55 -1.87 1.90 -15.36
N SER A 56 -1.87 3.23 -15.33
CA SER A 56 -1.18 4.05 -16.33
C SER A 56 0.32 4.18 -16.07
N ALA A 57 0.75 4.00 -14.81
CA ALA A 57 2.14 4.03 -14.38
C ALA A 57 2.30 3.26 -13.07
N VAL A 58 3.52 2.78 -12.80
CA VAL A 58 3.89 2.15 -11.53
C VAL A 58 3.94 3.23 -10.43
N PRO A 59 3.19 3.09 -9.34
CA PRO A 59 3.22 4.06 -8.24
C PRO A 59 4.50 3.93 -7.41
N GLU A 60 4.88 5.00 -6.70
CA GLU A 60 6.02 4.98 -5.77
C GLU A 60 5.84 3.97 -4.63
N SER A 61 4.59 3.75 -4.20
CA SER A 61 4.21 2.73 -3.22
C SER A 61 2.90 2.07 -3.63
N ALA A 62 2.81 0.75 -3.45
CA ALA A 62 1.61 -0.04 -3.73
C ALA A 62 1.28 -0.93 -2.53
N THR A 63 0.49 -0.41 -1.59
CA THR A 63 0.15 -1.15 -0.37
C THR A 63 -0.88 -2.25 -0.63
N ILE A 64 -0.51 -3.50 -0.40
CA ILE A 64 -1.40 -4.66 -0.33
C ILE A 64 -1.60 -5.05 1.13
N ARG A 65 -2.86 -5.16 1.56
CA ARG A 65 -3.24 -5.76 2.84
C ARG A 65 -3.94 -7.09 2.58
N VAL A 66 -3.44 -8.18 3.15
CA VAL A 66 -3.93 -9.52 2.85
C VAL A 66 -3.91 -10.42 4.08
N THR A 67 -4.92 -11.26 4.20
CA THR A 67 -4.99 -12.37 5.15
C THR A 67 -5.77 -13.51 4.50
N ALA A 68 -5.71 -14.69 5.10
CA ALA A 68 -6.49 -15.84 4.68
C ALA A 68 -6.73 -16.78 5.86
N ASP A 69 -7.78 -17.58 5.75
CA ASP A 69 -7.97 -18.74 6.60
C ASP A 69 -7.81 -20.01 5.74
N SER A 70 -6.78 -20.84 5.90
CA SER A 70 -5.75 -20.80 6.95
C SER A 70 -4.39 -20.24 6.50
N ARG A 71 -4.08 -20.26 5.19
CA ARG A 71 -2.82 -19.80 4.60
C ARG A 71 -3.02 -19.22 3.20
N TYR A 72 -2.13 -18.33 2.77
CA TYR A 72 -2.05 -17.80 1.41
C TYR A 72 -0.61 -17.78 0.90
N ILE A 73 -0.47 -17.76 -0.43
CA ILE A 73 0.73 -17.34 -1.15
C ILE A 73 0.29 -16.21 -2.10
N LEU A 74 0.88 -15.03 -1.95
CA LEU A 74 0.57 -13.84 -2.74
C LEU A 74 1.52 -13.76 -3.92
N TYR A 75 0.95 -13.63 -5.12
CA TYR A 75 1.68 -13.32 -6.34
C TYR A 75 1.25 -11.97 -6.90
N VAL A 76 2.20 -11.18 -7.37
CA VAL A 76 1.96 -9.94 -8.13
C VAL A 76 2.71 -10.08 -9.45
N ASN A 77 2.00 -9.94 -10.56
CA ASN A 77 2.54 -10.13 -11.91
C ASN A 77 3.34 -11.45 -12.11
N GLY A 78 2.91 -12.52 -11.43
CA GLY A 78 3.54 -13.84 -11.51
C GLY A 78 4.72 -14.06 -10.56
N ILE A 79 5.17 -13.04 -9.85
CA ILE A 79 6.27 -13.11 -8.89
C ILE A 79 5.70 -13.38 -7.49
N GLU A 80 6.27 -14.35 -6.76
CA GLU A 80 5.89 -14.62 -5.37
C GLU A 80 6.37 -13.47 -4.46
N VAL A 81 5.43 -12.81 -3.78
CA VAL A 81 5.72 -11.64 -2.93
C VAL A 81 5.73 -12.01 -1.45
N ARG A 82 4.80 -12.86 -1.01
CA ARG A 82 4.68 -13.22 0.42
C ARG A 82 3.92 -14.53 0.63
N ARG A 83 4.29 -15.25 1.69
CA ARG A 83 3.50 -16.32 2.30
C ARG A 83 2.97 -15.89 3.66
N GLY A 84 1.73 -16.24 3.97
CA GLY A 84 1.09 -15.85 5.22
C GLY A 84 -0.25 -16.54 5.45
N PRO A 85 -1.12 -15.98 6.32
CA PRO A 85 -0.73 -15.02 7.35
C PRO A 85 0.06 -15.72 8.46
N SER A 86 0.73 -14.91 9.29
CA SER A 86 1.27 -15.35 10.58
C SER A 86 0.18 -16.05 11.41
N ARG A 87 0.57 -17.01 12.26
CA ARG A 87 -0.39 -17.69 13.13
C ARG A 87 -1.04 -16.67 14.07
N SER A 88 -2.36 -16.73 14.14
CA SER A 88 -3.15 -15.84 14.98
C SER A 88 -4.30 -16.62 15.62
N HIS A 89 -4.82 -16.10 16.72
CA HIS A 89 -6.01 -16.66 17.34
C HIS A 89 -7.24 -16.40 16.46
N THR A 90 -8.20 -17.34 16.40
CA THR A 90 -9.37 -17.24 15.50
C THR A 90 -10.21 -15.99 15.73
N ARG A 91 -10.30 -15.51 16.98
CA ARG A 91 -11.00 -14.24 17.31
C ARG A 91 -10.19 -12.99 17.00
N TYR A 92 -8.87 -13.11 16.83
CA TYR A 92 -7.93 -12.00 16.62
C TYR A 92 -7.07 -12.27 15.40
N ARG A 93 -7.70 -12.32 14.22
CA ARG A 93 -7.00 -12.59 12.95
C ARG A 93 -6.06 -11.45 12.61
N THR A 94 -4.81 -11.79 12.29
CA THR A 94 -3.82 -10.84 11.78
C THR A 94 -3.90 -10.74 10.27
N TYR A 95 -3.40 -9.65 9.71
CA TYR A 95 -3.19 -9.48 8.27
C TYR A 95 -1.78 -8.93 8.04
N ASP A 96 -1.24 -9.22 6.87
CA ASP A 96 0.03 -8.66 6.42
C ASP A 96 -0.22 -7.35 5.66
N THR A 97 0.70 -6.40 5.81
CA THR A 97 0.77 -5.19 4.98
C THR A 97 2.08 -5.21 4.22
N ILE A 98 2.01 -5.14 2.89
CA ILE A 98 3.17 -5.26 1.99
C ILE A 98 3.18 -4.06 1.06
N ASP A 99 4.34 -3.42 0.89
CA ASP A 99 4.55 -2.55 -0.27
C ASP A 99 5.00 -3.40 -1.45
N ALA A 100 4.18 -3.42 -2.50
CA ALA A 100 4.36 -4.23 -3.68
C ALA A 100 4.77 -3.41 -4.91
N ALA A 101 5.14 -2.12 -4.76
CA ALA A 101 5.48 -1.25 -5.89
C ALA A 101 6.54 -1.86 -6.83
N ALA A 102 7.53 -2.56 -6.28
CA ALA A 102 8.60 -3.22 -7.03
C ALA A 102 8.14 -4.41 -7.91
N TYR A 103 6.88 -4.83 -7.81
CA TYR A 103 6.33 -5.97 -8.56
C TYR A 103 5.29 -5.55 -9.62
N PHE A 104 4.98 -4.26 -9.74
CA PHE A 104 4.01 -3.72 -10.70
C PHE A 104 4.60 -3.40 -12.07
#